data_AF-A0A6P1CUJ9-F1
#
_entry.id   AF-A0A6P1CUJ9-F1
#
_cell.length_a   1.000
_cell.length_b   1.000
_cell.length_c   1.000
_cell.angle_alpha   90.00
_cell.angle_beta   90.00
_cell.angle_gamma   90.00
#
_symmetry.space_group_name_H-M   'P 1'
#
loop_
_entity.id
_entity.type
_entity.pdbx_description
1 polymer ?
#
loop_
_entity_poly.entity_id
_entity_poly.type
_entity_poly.pdbx_seq_one_letter_code
_entity_poly.pdbx_strand_id
1 'polypeptide(L)'
;MTAPTAPGLYPDIPEGVYHGDPDSLSSTGLRQLVKPGGPAKFQGAEREDKDVFDIGAVAHTLLLGAGAEVEVVASETWQTKDAKAARAAARAEGKIPLLTKQANAVRTMVSAARDRPEVAELLAPGGVPEMTAYALDPASWIMLRARFDYLIIGADRHVTVVDYKTTKNAAPRAFVKSAAEYGYHVQEAHYRRVLRELGYEVDRFVFLAQEKEPPYLTSIHEFDARAVAEGDRIVSAGIELFAACREANQWPGYGERTYRMSLPAWAIGGVVSMSQNENKKVDLGDYVEVSHRIAEVREKLYPKGSFQPAVRDRPYSIEVIDGQAYLIYAAAFYRTPDDERPGIGMAWEKVPGQTPYTRGSELQNAETSAWGRALVAALAADTKKGVASADEIRNRAIFAAKDLDPADLARAELIGMLNRKGIDGGEAAAWFTEHYPESGNVRTSMDTEALRATIAHFSGGGSA
;
A
#
# COMPACT_ATOMS: atom_id res chain seq x y z
N MET A 1 -1.82 21.58 -22.92
CA MET A 1 -2.12 20.15 -23.10
C MET A 1 -3.03 19.72 -21.95
N THR A 2 -4.05 18.90 -22.20
CA THR A 2 -4.93 18.33 -21.17
C THR A 2 -4.46 16.92 -20.80
N ALA A 3 -4.86 16.42 -19.63
CA ALA A 3 -4.52 15.05 -19.24
C ALA A 3 -5.13 14.03 -20.23
N PRO A 4 -4.42 12.93 -20.55
CA PRO A 4 -4.98 11.84 -21.34
C PRO A 4 -6.23 11.25 -20.68
N THR A 5 -7.26 10.99 -21.48
CA THR A 5 -8.50 10.35 -21.03
C THR A 5 -8.61 8.89 -21.48
N ALA A 6 -7.79 8.48 -22.45
CA ALA A 6 -7.70 7.11 -22.91
C ALA A 6 -6.62 6.34 -22.12
N PRO A 7 -6.83 5.03 -21.87
CA PRO A 7 -5.76 4.18 -21.37
C PRO A 7 -4.59 4.09 -22.36
N GLY A 8 -3.35 4.13 -21.87
CA GLY A 8 -2.15 4.01 -22.69
C GLY A 8 -0.87 4.45 -22.00
N LEU A 9 0.24 4.36 -22.75
CA LEU A 9 1.55 4.90 -22.40
C LEU A 9 1.80 6.20 -23.17
N TYR A 10 2.35 7.19 -22.48
CA TYR A 10 2.55 8.56 -22.96
C TYR A 10 3.91 9.09 -22.50
N PRO A 11 4.92 9.20 -23.40
CA PRO A 11 6.27 9.61 -23.02
C PRO A 11 6.39 11.11 -22.68
N ASP A 12 5.54 11.96 -23.27
CA ASP A 12 5.75 13.41 -23.28
C ASP A 12 4.67 14.20 -22.52
N ILE A 13 4.15 13.66 -21.41
CA ILE A 13 3.15 14.37 -20.59
C ILE A 13 3.86 15.39 -19.68
N PRO A 14 3.58 16.70 -19.80
CA PRO A 14 4.21 17.70 -18.95
C PRO A 14 3.88 17.50 -17.46
N GLU A 15 4.79 17.89 -16.58
CA GLU A 15 4.65 17.76 -15.13
C GLU A 15 3.38 18.45 -14.60
N GLY A 16 3.12 19.68 -15.05
CA GLY A 16 1.94 20.43 -14.68
C GLY A 16 0.62 19.73 -15.02
N VAL A 17 0.58 18.99 -16.14
CA VAL A 17 -0.59 18.23 -16.61
C VAL A 17 -0.82 17.00 -15.75
N TYR A 18 0.22 16.19 -15.52
CA TYR A 18 0.12 14.97 -14.70
C TYR A 18 -0.25 15.24 -13.25
N HIS A 19 0.35 16.26 -12.62
CA HIS A 19 -0.01 16.61 -11.24
C HIS A 19 -1.34 17.36 -11.16
N GLY A 20 -1.75 18.04 -12.24
CA GLY A 20 -2.98 18.81 -12.31
C GLY A 20 -4.24 18.01 -12.63
N ASP A 21 -4.12 16.72 -12.91
CA ASP A 21 -5.25 15.87 -13.29
C ASP A 21 -6.11 15.47 -12.05
N PRO A 22 -7.35 15.98 -11.96
CA PRO A 22 -8.26 15.68 -10.85
C PRO A 22 -9.07 14.39 -11.07
N ASP A 23 -9.11 13.87 -12.30
CA ASP A 23 -10.04 12.82 -12.69
C ASP A 23 -9.46 11.42 -12.60
N SER A 24 -8.15 11.30 -12.41
CA SER A 24 -7.45 10.05 -12.17
C SER A 24 -6.81 9.98 -10.77
N LEU A 25 -6.43 8.77 -10.36
CA LEU A 25 -5.80 8.48 -9.08
C LEU A 25 -4.32 8.08 -9.26
N SER A 26 -3.42 8.90 -8.72
CA SER A 26 -1.98 8.59 -8.65
C SER A 26 -1.62 7.77 -7.41
N SER A 27 -0.47 7.08 -7.44
CA SER A 27 0.05 6.39 -6.25
C SER A 27 0.20 7.30 -5.02
N THR A 28 0.67 8.54 -5.20
CA THR A 28 0.79 9.50 -4.10
C THR A 28 -0.58 9.91 -3.55
N GLY A 29 -1.55 10.15 -4.43
CA GLY A 29 -2.93 10.40 -4.04
C GLY A 29 -3.53 9.23 -3.25
N LEU A 30 -3.33 8.01 -3.72
CA LEU A 30 -3.77 6.79 -3.04
C LEU A 30 -3.15 6.65 -1.66
N ARG A 31 -1.82 6.82 -1.54
CA ARG A 31 -1.12 6.76 -0.26
C ARG A 31 -1.55 7.86 0.71
N GLN A 32 -2.04 9.00 0.22
CA GLN A 32 -2.64 10.04 1.05
C GLN A 32 -4.02 9.63 1.54
N LEU A 33 -4.85 9.04 0.68
CA LEU A 33 -6.20 8.59 1.01
C LEU A 33 -6.24 7.53 2.11
N VAL A 34 -5.32 6.57 2.08
CA VAL A 34 -5.29 5.45 3.04
C VAL A 34 -4.67 5.82 4.40
N LYS A 35 -4.18 7.06 4.56
CA LYS A 35 -3.68 7.57 5.85
C LYS A 35 -4.84 7.99 6.76
N PRO A 36 -4.61 8.13 8.08
CA PRO A 36 -5.63 8.67 8.99
C PRO A 36 -6.15 10.04 8.53
N GLY A 37 -7.48 10.16 8.40
CA GLY A 37 -8.14 11.36 7.87
C GLY A 37 -7.83 11.63 6.39
N GLY A 38 -7.38 10.62 5.66
CA GLY A 38 -6.90 10.72 4.28
C GLY A 38 -7.91 11.30 3.30
N PRO A 39 -9.20 10.91 3.29
CA PRO A 39 -10.19 11.47 2.37
C PRO A 39 -10.32 12.99 2.51
N ALA A 40 -10.58 13.51 3.72
CA ALA A 40 -10.65 14.95 3.96
C ALA A 40 -9.35 15.68 3.58
N LYS A 41 -8.19 15.11 3.92
CA LYS A 41 -6.88 15.69 3.57
C LYS A 41 -6.61 15.67 2.07
N PHE A 42 -7.10 14.66 1.36
CA PHE A 42 -6.98 14.55 -0.09
C PHE A 42 -7.84 15.62 -0.76
N GLN A 43 -9.09 15.79 -0.32
CA GLN A 43 -9.98 16.82 -0.86
C GLN A 43 -9.49 18.24 -0.57
N GLY A 44 -9.01 18.48 0.65
CA GLY A 44 -8.50 19.79 1.09
C GLY A 44 -7.04 20.07 0.73
N ALA A 45 -6.38 19.21 -0.05
CA ALA A 45 -4.99 19.41 -0.41
C ALA A 45 -4.87 20.60 -1.39
N GLU A 46 -4.37 21.73 -0.89
CA GLU A 46 -3.93 22.82 -1.76
C GLU A 46 -2.62 22.44 -2.43
N ARG A 47 -2.44 22.91 -3.68
CA ARG A 47 -1.22 22.70 -4.43
C ARG A 47 -0.12 23.60 -3.87
N GLU A 48 0.69 23.05 -2.99
CA GLU A 48 1.90 23.72 -2.54
C GLU A 48 2.98 23.66 -3.63
N ASP A 49 3.21 24.78 -4.33
CA ASP A 49 4.44 24.97 -5.07
C ASP A 49 5.57 25.13 -4.04
N LYS A 50 6.31 24.05 -3.80
CA LYS A 50 7.45 24.09 -2.89
C LYS A 50 8.52 24.98 -3.52
N ASP A 51 8.60 26.21 -3.02
CA ASP A 51 9.59 27.23 -3.40
C ASP A 51 11.05 26.83 -3.08
N VAL A 52 11.24 25.66 -2.46
CA VAL A 52 12.50 25.18 -1.91
C VAL A 52 13.26 24.38 -2.95
N PHE A 53 14.57 24.63 -3.02
CA PHE A 53 15.52 23.78 -3.74
C PHE A 53 15.39 22.33 -3.28
N ASP A 54 14.91 21.46 -4.18
CA ASP A 54 14.90 20.02 -3.98
C ASP A 54 16.04 19.38 -4.77
N ILE A 55 17.12 19.05 -4.07
CA ILE A 55 18.28 18.33 -4.63
C ILE A 55 17.85 17.00 -5.30
N GLY A 56 16.79 16.37 -4.81
CA GLY A 56 16.28 15.11 -5.36
C GLY A 56 15.71 15.28 -6.75
N ALA A 57 14.87 16.30 -6.95
CA ALA A 57 14.27 16.60 -8.26
C ALA A 57 15.36 16.92 -9.30
N VAL A 58 16.36 17.72 -8.94
CA VAL A 58 17.47 18.05 -9.86
C VAL A 58 18.32 16.82 -10.16
N ALA A 59 18.64 16.01 -9.15
CA ALA A 59 19.43 14.80 -9.34
C ALA A 59 18.70 13.81 -10.26
N HIS A 60 17.38 13.68 -10.08
CA HIS A 60 16.50 12.87 -10.93
C HIS A 60 16.54 13.35 -12.39
N THR A 61 16.28 14.64 -12.64
CA THR A 61 16.35 15.22 -13.98
C THR A 61 17.71 14.98 -14.64
N LEU A 62 18.79 15.28 -13.91
CA LEU A 62 20.14 15.17 -14.45
C LEU A 62 20.57 13.73 -14.68
N LEU A 63 20.12 12.78 -13.85
CA LEU A 63 20.46 11.37 -13.97
C LEU A 63 19.76 10.73 -15.17
N LEU A 64 18.45 10.96 -15.30
CA LEU A 64 17.59 10.34 -16.30
C LEU A 64 17.56 11.09 -17.63
N GLY A 65 17.97 12.37 -17.63
CA GLY A 65 18.00 13.21 -18.82
C GLY A 65 16.62 13.72 -19.26
N ALA A 66 15.62 13.62 -18.39
CA ALA A 66 14.25 14.09 -18.64
C ALA A 66 13.73 14.86 -17.41
N GLY A 67 12.90 15.87 -17.64
CA GLY A 67 12.38 16.76 -16.59
C GLY A 67 12.66 18.24 -16.87
N ALA A 68 12.37 19.11 -15.90
CA ALA A 68 12.55 20.55 -16.04
C ALA A 68 14.03 20.94 -16.20
N GLU A 69 14.34 21.80 -17.17
CA GLU A 69 15.72 22.25 -17.42
C GLU A 69 16.32 22.95 -16.20
N VAL A 70 17.63 22.76 -16.00
CA VAL A 70 18.37 23.34 -14.88
C VAL A 70 19.10 24.60 -15.33
N GLU A 71 18.81 25.74 -14.70
CA GLU A 71 19.47 27.01 -14.95
C GLU A 71 20.50 27.29 -13.85
N VAL A 72 21.79 27.43 -14.21
CA VAL A 72 22.84 27.73 -13.23
C VAL A 72 23.03 29.22 -13.13
N VAL A 73 22.61 29.80 -12.01
CA VAL A 73 22.82 31.20 -11.67
C VAL A 73 24.20 31.34 -11.03
N ALA A 74 25.08 32.10 -11.69
CA ALA A 74 26.43 32.41 -11.24
C ALA A 74 26.43 33.34 -10.01
N SER A 75 26.06 32.80 -8.85
CA SER A 75 26.03 33.47 -7.56
C SER A 75 26.31 32.49 -6.43
N GLU A 76 26.80 32.99 -5.30
CA GLU A 76 26.99 32.22 -4.06
C GLU A 76 25.74 32.22 -3.18
N THR A 77 24.88 33.24 -3.32
CA THR A 77 23.66 33.39 -2.51
C THR A 77 22.50 33.95 -3.34
N TRP A 78 21.27 33.77 -2.87
CA TRP A 78 20.08 34.40 -3.44
C TRP A 78 19.81 35.81 -2.91
N GLN A 79 20.80 36.45 -2.26
CA GLN A 79 20.58 37.75 -1.62
C GLN A 79 20.75 38.94 -2.57
N THR A 80 21.57 38.79 -3.62
CA THR A 80 21.84 39.86 -4.60
C THR A 80 20.62 40.11 -5.48
N LYS A 81 20.48 41.37 -5.94
CA LYS A 81 19.38 41.76 -6.83
C LYS A 81 19.37 40.93 -8.12
N ASP A 82 20.56 40.71 -8.68
CA ASP A 82 20.74 39.97 -9.93
C ASP A 82 20.41 38.48 -9.76
N ALA A 83 20.84 37.84 -8.67
CA ALA A 83 20.51 36.44 -8.42
C ALA A 83 19.00 36.24 -8.20
N LYS A 84 18.33 37.17 -7.52
CA LYS A 84 16.86 37.13 -7.37
C LYS A 84 16.14 37.29 -8.71
N ALA A 85 16.60 38.23 -9.54
CA ALA A 85 16.04 38.44 -10.88
C ALA A 85 16.23 37.20 -11.77
N ALA A 86 17.42 36.61 -11.78
CA ALA A 86 17.71 35.38 -12.52
C ALA A 86 16.89 34.19 -12.02
N ARG A 87 16.73 34.02 -10.69
CA ARG A 87 15.86 32.98 -10.10
C ARG A 87 14.42 33.14 -10.58
N ALA A 88 13.90 34.37 -10.60
CA ALA A 88 12.54 34.64 -11.05
C ALA A 88 12.37 34.39 -12.55
N ALA A 89 13.33 34.80 -13.38
CA ALA A 89 13.31 34.58 -14.82
C ALA A 89 13.34 33.08 -15.17
N ALA A 90 14.27 32.32 -14.58
CA ALA A 90 14.36 30.87 -14.78
C ALA A 90 13.04 30.17 -14.46
N ARG A 91 12.37 30.58 -13.38
CA ARG A 91 11.08 30.02 -12.98
C ARG A 91 9.94 30.40 -13.91
N ALA A 92 9.93 31.63 -14.40
CA ALA A 92 8.94 32.05 -15.40
C ALA A 92 9.04 31.21 -16.68
N GLU A 93 10.23 30.68 -16.98
CA GLU A 93 10.49 29.74 -18.07
C GLU A 93 10.25 28.27 -17.67
N GLY A 94 9.84 27.97 -16.44
CA GLY A 94 9.64 26.60 -15.94
C GLY A 94 10.94 25.84 -15.62
N LYS A 95 12.08 26.53 -15.53
CA LYS A 95 13.38 25.96 -15.19
C LYS A 95 13.60 25.88 -13.67
N ILE A 96 14.52 25.01 -13.27
CA ILE A 96 14.99 24.88 -11.88
C ILE A 96 16.26 25.73 -11.68
N PRO A 97 16.19 26.89 -10.99
CA PRO A 97 17.35 27.73 -10.76
C PRO A 97 18.25 27.19 -9.64
N LEU A 98 19.55 27.08 -9.92
CA LEU A 98 20.58 26.62 -8.98
C LEU A 98 21.73 27.60 -8.85
N LEU A 99 22.25 27.75 -7.63
CA LEU A 99 23.53 28.40 -7.41
C LEU A 99 24.66 27.49 -7.90
N THR A 100 25.79 28.08 -8.30
CA THR A 100 26.97 27.34 -8.82
C THR A 100 27.40 26.19 -7.90
N LYS A 101 27.44 26.43 -6.58
CA LYS A 101 27.82 25.40 -5.60
C LYS A 101 26.81 24.23 -5.56
N GLN A 102 25.52 24.52 -5.69
CA GLN A 102 24.47 23.51 -5.72
C GLN A 102 24.58 22.68 -7.01
N ALA A 103 24.72 23.35 -8.16
CA ALA A 103 24.88 22.67 -9.44
C ALA A 103 26.09 21.73 -9.46
N ASN A 104 27.24 22.17 -8.91
CA ASN A 104 28.43 21.32 -8.79
C ASN A 104 28.21 20.10 -7.88
N ALA A 105 27.55 20.29 -6.73
CA ALA A 105 27.23 19.20 -5.82
C ALA A 105 26.32 18.15 -6.47
N VAL A 106 25.26 18.57 -7.16
CA VAL A 106 24.34 17.63 -7.82
C VAL A 106 25.01 16.94 -9.01
N ARG A 107 25.82 17.65 -9.81
CA ARG A 107 26.61 17.02 -10.88
C ARG A 107 27.56 15.95 -10.35
N THR A 108 28.21 16.22 -9.22
CA THR A 108 29.11 15.24 -8.57
C THR A 108 28.33 14.02 -8.07
N MET A 109 27.17 14.25 -7.44
CA MET A 109 26.25 13.18 -7.01
C MET A 109 25.82 12.31 -8.19
N VAL A 110 25.35 12.90 -9.28
CA VAL A 110 24.91 12.15 -10.48
C VAL A 110 26.07 11.40 -11.14
N SER A 111 27.29 11.99 -11.17
CA SER A 111 28.48 11.29 -11.64
C SER A 111 28.74 10.03 -10.81
N ALA A 112 28.72 10.13 -9.48
CA ALA A 112 28.95 8.99 -8.59
C ALA A 112 27.93 7.85 -8.80
N ALA A 113 26.69 8.17 -9.17
CA ALA A 113 25.71 7.15 -9.57
C ALA A 113 26.07 6.52 -10.93
N ARG A 114 26.35 7.33 -11.95
CA ARG A 114 26.69 6.85 -13.31
C ARG A 114 27.99 6.05 -13.37
N ASP A 115 28.95 6.36 -12.51
CA ASP A 115 30.25 5.69 -12.45
C ASP A 115 30.13 4.26 -11.89
N ARG A 116 28.97 3.87 -11.34
CA ARG A 116 28.71 2.52 -10.88
C ARG A 116 28.18 1.62 -12.01
N PRO A 117 28.86 0.51 -12.34
CA PRO A 117 28.43 -0.40 -13.40
C PRO A 117 26.99 -0.90 -13.22
N GLU A 118 26.58 -1.24 -12.00
CA GLU A 118 25.23 -1.78 -11.76
C GLU A 118 24.13 -0.74 -12.01
N VAL A 119 24.42 0.55 -11.79
CA VAL A 119 23.49 1.65 -12.06
C VAL A 119 23.46 1.97 -13.55
N ALA A 120 24.63 1.98 -14.20
CA ALA A 120 24.74 2.19 -15.65
C ALA A 120 24.02 1.08 -16.44
N GLU A 121 24.09 -0.17 -15.99
CA GLU A 121 23.34 -1.29 -16.56
C GLU A 121 21.83 -1.12 -16.37
N LEU A 122 21.41 -0.73 -15.16
CA LEU A 122 20.00 -0.52 -14.83
C LEU A 122 19.36 0.62 -15.65
N LEU A 123 20.14 1.64 -15.99
CA LEU A 123 19.75 2.79 -16.81
C LEU A 123 20.31 2.70 -18.24
N ALA A 124 20.58 1.48 -18.72
CA ALA A 124 21.14 1.27 -20.05
C ALA A 124 20.21 1.81 -21.15
N PRO A 125 20.77 2.28 -22.29
CA PRO A 125 19.98 2.82 -23.39
C PRO A 125 18.88 1.86 -23.87
N GLY A 126 17.67 2.38 -24.05
CA GLY A 126 16.50 1.61 -24.50
C GLY A 126 15.28 1.76 -23.59
N GLY A 127 15.46 2.24 -22.37
CA GLY A 127 14.34 2.68 -21.53
C GLY A 127 13.91 4.11 -21.85
N VAL A 128 12.64 4.39 -21.53
CA VAL A 128 12.03 5.71 -21.67
C VAL A 128 11.91 6.35 -20.29
N PRO A 129 12.58 7.51 -20.06
CA PRO A 129 12.44 8.24 -18.81
C PRO A 129 11.08 8.94 -18.73
N GLU A 130 10.57 9.15 -17.51
CA GLU A 130 9.33 9.88 -17.23
C GLU A 130 8.08 9.37 -17.97
N MET A 131 8.10 8.08 -18.37
CA MET A 131 7.00 7.45 -19.07
C MET A 131 5.73 7.52 -18.22
N THR A 132 4.71 8.20 -18.72
CA THR A 132 3.43 8.34 -18.04
C THR A 132 2.45 7.29 -18.55
N ALA A 133 1.73 6.65 -17.64
CA ALA A 133 0.72 5.66 -17.97
C ALA A 133 -0.62 6.03 -17.36
N TYR A 134 -1.67 5.76 -18.14
CA TYR A 134 -3.06 5.86 -17.72
C TYR A 134 -3.72 4.52 -17.95
N ALA A 135 -4.40 3.99 -16.94
CA ALA A 135 -5.08 2.70 -17.06
C ALA A 135 -6.38 2.72 -16.26
N LEU A 136 -7.42 2.11 -16.81
CA LEU A 136 -8.70 2.01 -16.12
C LEU A 136 -8.66 0.81 -15.18
N ASP A 137 -8.96 1.01 -13.89
CA ASP A 137 -9.20 -0.10 -12.98
C ASP A 137 -10.56 -0.73 -13.31
N PRO A 138 -10.63 -2.00 -13.74
CA PRO A 138 -11.85 -2.58 -14.29
C PRO A 138 -12.94 -2.83 -13.24
N ALA A 139 -12.57 -2.91 -11.96
CA ALA A 139 -13.52 -3.14 -10.87
C ALA A 139 -14.23 -1.85 -10.44
N SER A 140 -13.48 -0.74 -10.34
CA SER A 140 -13.97 0.54 -9.83
C SER A 140 -14.27 1.58 -10.92
N TRP A 141 -13.83 1.32 -12.17
CA TRP A 141 -13.85 2.30 -13.28
C TRP A 141 -13.09 3.60 -12.98
N ILE A 142 -12.23 3.60 -11.96
CA ILE A 142 -11.35 4.72 -11.67
C ILE A 142 -10.16 4.69 -12.63
N MET A 143 -9.91 5.82 -13.29
CA MET A 143 -8.68 6.00 -14.04
C MET A 143 -7.51 6.08 -13.06
N LEU A 144 -6.53 5.19 -13.20
CA LEU A 144 -5.26 5.22 -12.48
C LEU A 144 -4.20 5.90 -13.33
N ARG A 145 -3.30 6.65 -12.69
CA ARG A 145 -2.13 7.21 -13.37
C ARG A 145 -0.82 6.89 -12.66
N ALA A 146 0.20 6.55 -13.45
CA ALA A 146 1.56 6.35 -12.98
C ALA A 146 2.53 7.15 -13.85
N ARG A 147 3.66 7.55 -13.27
CA ARG A 147 4.81 8.07 -14.00
C ARG A 147 6.03 7.31 -13.53
N PHE A 148 6.66 6.60 -14.44
CA PHE A 148 7.84 5.78 -14.17
C PHE A 148 9.07 6.64 -14.41
N ASP A 149 10.00 6.65 -13.46
CA ASP A 149 11.27 7.39 -13.62
C ASP A 149 12.05 6.85 -14.82
N TYR A 150 12.11 5.52 -14.98
CA TYR A 150 12.62 4.86 -16.18
C TYR A 150 11.86 3.56 -16.45
N LEU A 151 11.32 3.40 -17.67
CA LEU A 151 10.60 2.20 -18.09
C LEU A 151 11.30 1.55 -19.30
N ILE A 152 11.74 0.31 -19.14
CA ILE A 152 12.29 -0.50 -20.22
C ILE A 152 11.21 -1.49 -20.67
N ILE A 153 10.85 -1.45 -21.96
CA ILE A 153 9.88 -2.38 -22.55
C ILE A 153 10.66 -3.40 -23.39
N GLY A 154 10.65 -4.65 -22.92
CA GLY A 154 11.26 -5.79 -23.58
C GLY A 154 10.32 -6.48 -24.58
N ALA A 155 10.71 -7.69 -25.00
CA ALA A 155 9.89 -8.56 -25.83
C ALA A 155 8.59 -8.93 -25.11
N ASP A 156 7.55 -9.24 -25.89
CA ASP A 156 6.27 -9.76 -25.39
C ASP A 156 5.63 -8.93 -24.27
N ARG A 157 5.90 -7.61 -24.25
CA ARG A 157 5.35 -6.65 -23.28
C ARG A 157 5.80 -6.90 -21.83
N HIS A 158 6.92 -7.59 -21.65
CA HIS A 158 7.61 -7.65 -20.38
C HIS A 158 8.35 -6.34 -20.11
N VAL A 159 8.30 -5.83 -18.88
CA VAL A 159 8.88 -4.54 -18.53
C VAL A 159 9.74 -4.59 -17.28
N THR A 160 10.80 -3.78 -17.28
CA THR A 160 11.57 -3.44 -16.08
C THR A 160 11.32 -1.98 -15.73
N VAL A 161 10.97 -1.75 -14.47
CA VAL A 161 10.75 -0.40 -13.92
C VAL A 161 11.90 -0.05 -12.99
N VAL A 162 12.45 1.15 -13.17
CA VAL A 162 13.43 1.75 -12.25
C VAL A 162 12.81 3.01 -11.68
N ASP A 163 12.80 3.11 -10.36
CA ASP A 163 12.31 4.26 -9.60
C ASP A 163 13.49 4.81 -8.77
N TYR A 164 13.90 6.03 -9.08
CA TYR A 164 15.04 6.70 -8.49
C TYR A 164 14.61 7.49 -7.24
N LYS A 165 15.38 7.34 -6.16
CA LYS A 165 15.09 7.94 -4.87
C LYS A 165 16.35 8.53 -4.27
N THR A 166 16.28 9.80 -3.88
CA THR A 166 17.33 10.37 -3.02
C THR A 166 16.99 10.17 -1.55
N THR A 167 17.99 9.86 -0.74
CA THR A 167 17.84 9.52 0.67
C THR A 167 18.95 10.14 1.51
N LYS A 168 18.77 10.15 2.83
CA LYS A 168 19.85 10.46 3.77
C LYS A 168 20.79 9.28 3.99
N ASN A 169 20.29 8.06 3.80
CA ASN A 169 21.03 6.84 4.05
C ASN A 169 20.58 5.77 3.05
N ALA A 170 21.50 5.36 2.17
CA ALA A 170 21.26 4.32 1.17
C ALA A 170 21.76 2.95 1.64
N ALA A 171 22.20 2.79 2.90
CA ALA A 171 22.51 1.46 3.42
C ALA A 171 21.25 0.57 3.37
N PRO A 172 21.33 -0.68 2.88
CA PRO A 172 20.14 -1.48 2.61
C PRO A 172 19.15 -1.60 3.76
N ARG A 173 19.64 -1.85 4.98
CA ARG A 173 18.78 -1.94 6.17
C ARG A 173 18.11 -0.61 6.54
N ALA A 174 18.80 0.50 6.33
CA ALA A 174 18.25 1.83 6.65
C ALA A 174 17.19 2.25 5.63
N PHE A 175 17.44 1.98 4.35
CA PHE A 175 16.52 2.35 3.28
C PHE A 175 15.19 1.60 3.37
N VAL A 176 15.18 0.33 3.77
CA VAL A 176 13.95 -0.46 3.96
C VAL A 176 12.97 0.22 4.92
N LYS A 177 13.47 0.78 6.04
CA LYS A 177 12.61 1.50 7.00
C LYS A 177 11.95 2.70 6.35
N SER A 178 12.73 3.54 5.68
CA SER A 178 12.21 4.71 4.97
C SER A 178 11.26 4.32 3.85
N ALA A 179 11.57 3.27 3.09
CA ALA A 179 10.72 2.77 2.01
C ALA A 179 9.35 2.27 2.53
N ALA A 180 9.32 1.64 3.70
CA ALA A 180 8.07 1.26 4.37
C ALA A 180 7.28 2.50 4.85
N GLU A 181 7.93 3.46 5.53
CA GLU A 181 7.31 4.69 6.04
C GLU A 181 6.74 5.57 4.92
N TYR A 182 7.43 5.68 3.79
CA TYR A 182 6.97 6.40 2.62
C TYR A 182 5.97 5.61 1.76
N GLY A 183 5.77 4.32 2.04
CA GLY A 183 4.85 3.46 1.32
C GLY A 183 5.29 3.15 -0.11
N TYR A 184 6.57 2.85 -0.33
CA TYR A 184 7.09 2.50 -1.66
C TYR A 184 6.56 1.15 -2.16
N HIS A 185 6.27 0.19 -1.28
CA HIS A 185 5.59 -1.06 -1.64
C HIS A 185 4.18 -0.82 -2.21
N VAL A 186 3.46 0.20 -1.71
CA VAL A 186 2.18 0.65 -2.28
C VAL A 186 2.39 1.34 -3.63
N GLN A 187 3.53 2.02 -3.83
CA GLN A 187 3.90 2.60 -5.13
C GLN A 187 4.11 1.52 -6.17
N GLU A 188 4.97 0.54 -5.87
CA GLU A 188 5.26 -0.56 -6.75
C GLU A 188 3.98 -1.31 -7.12
N ALA A 189 3.15 -1.66 -6.13
CA ALA A 189 1.89 -2.36 -6.40
C ALA A 189 0.93 -1.54 -7.29
N HIS A 190 0.83 -0.23 -7.06
CA HIS A 190 0.02 0.67 -7.89
C HIS A 190 0.53 0.71 -9.34
N TYR A 191 1.84 0.84 -9.51
CA TYR A 191 2.51 0.91 -10.81
C TYR A 191 2.40 -0.41 -11.57
N ARG A 192 2.60 -1.55 -10.88
CA ARG A 192 2.37 -2.88 -11.42
C ARG A 192 0.92 -3.07 -11.87
N ARG A 193 -0.05 -2.59 -11.10
CA ARG A 193 -1.47 -2.62 -11.49
C ARG A 193 -1.72 -1.82 -12.77
N VAL A 194 -1.23 -0.58 -12.84
CA VAL A 194 -1.37 0.26 -14.06
C VAL A 194 -0.80 -0.43 -15.29
N LEU A 195 0.40 -1.04 -15.17
CA LEU A 195 1.02 -1.78 -16.28
C LEU A 195 0.24 -3.04 -16.66
N ARG A 196 -0.22 -3.81 -15.67
CA ARG A 196 -1.04 -5.01 -15.87
C ARG A 196 -2.35 -4.70 -16.59
N GLU A 197 -3.06 -3.65 -16.19
CA GLU A 197 -4.32 -3.25 -16.84
C GLU A 197 -4.10 -2.76 -18.28
N LEU A 198 -2.88 -2.37 -18.63
CA LEU A 198 -2.48 -2.08 -20.00
C LEU A 198 -1.99 -3.33 -20.76
N GLY A 199 -1.87 -4.48 -20.11
CA GLY A 199 -1.38 -5.74 -20.69
C GLY A 199 0.15 -5.87 -20.70
N TYR A 200 0.85 -5.25 -19.75
CA TYR A 200 2.29 -5.42 -19.54
C TYR A 200 2.56 -6.28 -18.31
N GLU A 201 3.55 -7.17 -18.41
CA GLU A 201 4.04 -8.00 -17.31
C GLU A 201 5.30 -7.37 -16.71
N VAL A 202 5.35 -7.19 -15.39
CA VAL A 202 6.48 -6.53 -14.72
C VAL A 202 7.45 -7.58 -14.17
N ASP A 203 8.53 -7.84 -14.91
CA ASP A 203 9.59 -8.77 -14.50
C ASP A 203 10.35 -8.27 -13.29
N ARG A 204 10.64 -6.97 -13.29
CA ARG A 204 11.50 -6.35 -12.29
C ARG A 204 11.04 -4.94 -11.96
N PHE A 205 10.97 -4.63 -10.68
CA PHE A 205 10.70 -3.28 -10.18
C PHE A 205 11.78 -2.92 -9.17
N VAL A 206 12.54 -1.88 -9.47
CA VAL A 206 13.76 -1.56 -8.73
C VAL A 206 13.69 -0.16 -8.17
N PHE A 207 14.02 -0.02 -6.89
CA PHE A 207 14.29 1.28 -6.27
C PHE A 207 15.80 1.54 -6.26
N LEU A 208 16.25 2.55 -7.00
CA LEU A 208 17.62 3.04 -6.97
C LEU A 208 17.72 4.18 -5.93
N ALA A 209 18.24 3.85 -4.75
CA ALA A 209 18.45 4.83 -3.69
C ALA A 209 19.82 5.49 -3.82
N GLN A 210 19.90 6.81 -3.64
CA GLN A 210 21.16 7.56 -3.62
C GLN A 210 21.23 8.53 -2.44
N GLU A 211 22.36 8.53 -1.73
CA GLU A 211 22.65 9.50 -0.68
C GLU A 211 22.89 10.91 -1.23
N LYS A 212 22.42 11.91 -0.49
CA LYS A 212 22.54 13.33 -0.85
C LYS A 212 23.85 13.99 -0.41
N GLU A 213 24.69 13.28 0.33
CA GLU A 213 25.96 13.77 0.86
C GLU A 213 27.12 12.88 0.38
N PRO A 214 28.34 13.43 0.18
CA PRO A 214 29.50 12.65 -0.20
C PRO A 214 29.75 11.46 0.75
N PRO A 215 30.15 10.28 0.25
CA PRO A 215 30.56 10.00 -1.14
C PRO A 215 29.41 9.63 -2.10
N TYR A 216 28.16 10.00 -1.78
CA TYR A 216 26.98 9.82 -2.65
C TYR A 216 26.66 8.36 -2.97
N LEU A 217 26.79 7.49 -1.96
CA LEU A 217 26.58 6.06 -2.11
C LEU A 217 25.19 5.75 -2.66
N THR A 218 25.11 4.71 -3.49
CA THR A 218 23.85 4.19 -4.00
C THR A 218 23.57 2.77 -3.53
N SER A 219 22.33 2.34 -3.66
CA SER A 219 21.93 0.95 -3.47
C SER A 219 20.67 0.65 -4.26
N ILE A 220 20.48 -0.63 -4.59
CA ILE A 220 19.44 -1.14 -5.47
C ILE A 220 18.57 -2.07 -4.63
N HIS A 221 17.26 -1.85 -4.62
CA HIS A 221 16.31 -2.61 -3.79
C HIS A 221 15.12 -3.10 -4.60
N GLU A 222 14.60 -4.26 -4.20
CA GLU A 222 13.37 -4.85 -4.72
C GLU A 222 12.55 -5.30 -3.51
N PHE A 223 11.22 -5.13 -3.57
CA PHE A 223 10.34 -5.71 -2.56
C PHE A 223 10.14 -7.20 -2.84
N ASP A 224 10.02 -7.99 -1.77
CA ASP A 224 9.59 -9.38 -1.91
C ASP A 224 8.10 -9.47 -2.28
N ALA A 225 7.67 -10.65 -2.72
CA ALA A 225 6.29 -10.88 -3.13
C ALA A 225 5.27 -10.60 -2.00
N ARG A 226 5.66 -10.74 -0.72
CA ARG A 226 4.78 -10.47 0.42
C ARG A 226 4.53 -8.98 0.59
N ALA A 227 5.58 -8.16 0.47
CA ALA A 227 5.47 -6.71 0.55
C ALA A 227 4.68 -6.14 -0.64
N VAL A 228 4.90 -6.68 -1.85
CA VAL A 228 4.11 -6.30 -3.04
C VAL A 228 2.63 -6.69 -2.87
N ALA A 229 2.33 -7.88 -2.36
CA ALA A 229 0.94 -8.31 -2.10
C ALA A 229 0.24 -7.44 -1.05
N GLU A 230 0.95 -7.01 0.00
CA GLU A 230 0.41 -6.05 0.97
C GLU A 230 0.19 -4.67 0.34
N GLY A 231 1.11 -4.22 -0.52
CA GLY A 231 0.93 -3.02 -1.34
C GLY A 231 -0.33 -3.10 -2.19
N ASP A 232 -0.56 -4.23 -2.86
CA ASP A 232 -1.73 -4.46 -3.73
C ASP A 232 -3.05 -4.44 -2.94
N ARG A 233 -3.05 -5.02 -1.74
CA ARG A 233 -4.20 -4.94 -0.81
C ARG A 233 -4.52 -3.50 -0.43
N ILE A 234 -3.50 -2.70 -0.13
CA ILE A 234 -3.66 -1.27 0.20
C ILE A 234 -4.13 -0.49 -1.03
N VAL A 235 -3.63 -0.81 -2.22
CA VAL A 235 -4.05 -0.20 -3.49
C VAL A 235 -5.53 -0.47 -3.75
N SER A 236 -6.00 -1.72 -3.65
CA SER A 236 -7.42 -2.04 -3.81
C SER A 236 -8.29 -1.24 -2.84
N ALA A 237 -7.96 -1.25 -1.54
CA ALA A 237 -8.72 -0.52 -0.53
C ALA A 237 -8.70 1.00 -0.77
N GLY A 238 -7.58 1.55 -1.26
CA GLY A 238 -7.46 2.96 -1.59
C GLY A 238 -8.30 3.37 -2.82
N ILE A 239 -8.36 2.51 -3.83
CA ILE A 239 -9.20 2.72 -5.03
C ILE A 239 -10.68 2.66 -4.66
N GLU A 240 -11.10 1.65 -3.90
CA GLU A 240 -12.48 1.52 -3.40
C GLU A 240 -12.89 2.73 -2.55
N LEU A 241 -12.02 3.17 -1.64
CA LEU A 241 -12.26 4.35 -0.81
C LEU A 241 -12.41 5.61 -1.67
N PHE A 242 -11.55 5.77 -2.69
CA PHE A 242 -11.63 6.90 -3.62
C PHE A 242 -12.95 6.90 -4.41
N ALA A 243 -13.33 5.74 -4.96
CA ALA A 243 -14.57 5.57 -5.71
C ALA A 243 -15.79 5.91 -4.84
N ALA A 244 -15.87 5.36 -3.63
CA ALA A 244 -16.94 5.66 -2.68
C ALA A 244 -17.01 7.14 -2.30
N CYS A 245 -15.86 7.79 -2.06
CA CYS A 245 -15.82 9.22 -1.73
C CYS A 245 -16.28 10.10 -2.90
N ARG A 246 -15.88 9.74 -4.14
CA ARG A 246 -16.33 10.44 -5.35
C ARG A 246 -17.82 10.27 -5.59
N GLU A 247 -18.32 9.05 -5.49
CA GLU A 247 -19.73 8.72 -5.72
C GLU A 247 -20.64 9.42 -4.69
N ALA A 248 -20.30 9.32 -3.41
CA ALA A 248 -21.06 9.96 -2.34
C ALA A 248 -20.84 11.48 -2.25
N ASN A 249 -19.83 12.02 -2.96
CA ASN A 249 -19.31 13.38 -2.79
C ASN A 249 -19.04 13.72 -1.31
N GLN A 250 -18.47 12.76 -0.58
CA GLN A 250 -18.18 12.87 0.86
C GLN A 250 -16.75 12.41 1.14
N TRP A 251 -16.02 13.23 1.88
CA TRP A 251 -14.59 13.01 2.15
C TRP A 251 -14.34 13.05 3.66
N PRO A 252 -14.58 11.92 4.36
CA PRO A 252 -14.59 11.91 5.82
C PRO A 252 -13.20 12.22 6.43
N GLY A 253 -13.23 12.98 7.53
CA GLY A 253 -12.07 13.31 8.37
C GLY A 253 -12.05 12.49 9.66
N TYR A 254 -11.67 13.12 10.78
CA TYR A 254 -11.61 12.47 12.10
C TYR A 254 -12.96 12.42 12.85
N GLY A 255 -14.06 12.87 12.23
CA GLY A 255 -15.38 13.01 12.87
C GLY A 255 -15.42 14.09 13.96
N GLU A 256 -16.58 14.26 14.58
CA GLU A 256 -16.84 15.35 15.55
C GLU A 256 -16.62 14.95 17.02
N ARG A 257 -16.03 13.78 17.27
CA ARG A 257 -15.87 13.26 18.64
C ARG A 257 -14.67 13.88 19.37
N THR A 258 -14.83 14.06 20.68
CA THR A 258 -13.71 14.43 21.56
C THR A 258 -12.81 13.23 21.84
N TYR A 259 -11.53 13.35 21.52
CA TYR A 259 -10.51 12.34 21.80
C TYR A 259 -9.80 12.65 23.13
N ARG A 260 -9.96 11.78 24.13
CA ARG A 260 -9.18 11.89 25.37
C ARG A 260 -7.73 11.44 25.11
N MET A 261 -6.77 12.21 25.62
CA MET A 261 -5.35 11.92 25.50
C MET A 261 -4.72 11.76 26.87
N SER A 262 -3.76 10.86 26.96
CA SER A 262 -2.87 10.70 28.12
C SER A 262 -1.45 11.00 27.68
N LEU A 263 -0.63 11.55 28.59
CA LEU A 263 0.80 11.73 28.32
C LEU A 263 1.46 10.36 28.07
N PRO A 264 2.36 10.25 27.08
CA PRO A 264 3.16 9.05 26.92
C PRO A 264 4.10 8.88 28.12
N ALA A 265 4.44 7.64 28.47
CA ALA A 265 5.21 7.32 29.68
C ALA A 265 6.51 8.12 29.82
N TRP A 266 7.21 8.39 28.72
CA TRP A 266 8.44 9.19 28.70
C TRP A 266 8.24 10.67 29.08
N ALA A 267 7.02 11.21 28.95
CA ALA A 267 6.67 12.56 29.36
C ALA A 267 6.17 12.62 30.82
N ILE A 268 5.84 11.47 31.42
CA ILE A 268 5.44 11.31 32.82
C ILE A 268 6.70 10.91 33.61
N GLY A 269 7.62 11.86 33.80
CA GLY A 269 8.90 11.57 34.45
C GLY A 269 9.82 12.78 34.51
N GLY A 270 9.40 13.82 35.23
CA GLY A 270 10.12 15.08 35.34
C GLY A 270 10.37 15.54 36.77
N VAL A 271 10.69 14.63 37.70
CA VAL A 271 11.38 14.97 38.96
C VAL A 271 12.25 13.80 39.40
N VAL A 272 13.51 13.68 38.91
CA VAL A 272 14.66 13.13 39.66
C VAL A 272 15.97 13.74 39.11
N SER A 273 16.89 14.00 40.04
CA SER A 273 18.13 14.76 39.98
C SER A 273 19.18 14.36 38.95
N MET A 274 19.99 15.36 38.58
CA MET A 274 21.25 15.20 37.85
C MET A 274 22.18 14.19 38.54
N SER A 275 22.50 13.09 37.86
CA SER A 275 23.80 12.44 37.94
C SER A 275 24.07 11.63 36.66
N GLN A 276 25.32 11.64 36.26
CA GLN A 276 25.84 11.16 34.98
C GLN A 276 25.71 9.63 34.82
N ASN A 277 25.24 9.14 33.67
CA ASN A 277 25.97 8.15 32.86
C ASN A 277 25.28 7.81 31.53
N GLU A 278 26.11 7.34 30.61
CA GLU A 278 25.94 7.23 29.17
C GLU A 278 25.03 6.09 28.66
N ASN A 279 24.47 6.33 27.46
CA ASN A 279 24.23 5.40 26.34
C ASN A 279 23.20 4.25 26.43
N LYS A 280 22.02 4.46 25.82
CA LYS A 280 21.40 3.61 24.76
C LYS A 280 19.98 4.13 24.44
N LYS A 281 19.76 4.60 23.21
CA LYS A 281 18.42 4.84 22.64
C LYS A 281 18.10 3.70 21.70
N VAL A 282 17.11 2.88 22.06
CA VAL A 282 16.50 1.89 21.17
C VAL A 282 15.29 2.55 20.50
N ASP A 283 15.27 2.43 19.17
CA ASP A 283 14.24 2.87 18.23
C ASP A 283 13.17 1.78 18.11
N LEU A 284 11.89 2.13 18.26
CA LEU A 284 10.75 1.20 18.30
C LEU A 284 9.74 1.56 17.19
N GLY A 285 9.80 0.81 16.09
CA GLY A 285 8.68 0.66 15.15
C GLY A 285 7.71 -0.39 15.68
N ASP A 286 6.55 0.03 16.17
CA ASP A 286 5.59 -0.86 16.84
C ASP A 286 4.73 -1.66 15.84
N TYR A 287 5.20 -2.87 15.52
CA TYR A 287 4.38 -4.02 15.11
C TYR A 287 4.93 -5.28 15.78
N VAL A 288 4.12 -5.96 16.61
CA VAL A 288 4.58 -7.10 17.42
C VAL A 288 3.70 -8.32 17.15
N GLU A 289 4.20 -9.25 16.34
CA GLU A 289 3.65 -10.60 16.14
C GLU A 289 3.36 -11.29 17.49
N VAL A 290 2.35 -12.17 17.56
CA VAL A 290 2.01 -12.91 18.79
C VAL A 290 3.23 -13.65 19.33
N SER A 291 4.05 -14.21 18.45
CA SER A 291 5.32 -14.87 18.79
C SER A 291 6.33 -13.92 19.46
N HIS A 292 6.44 -12.68 19.00
CA HIS A 292 7.34 -11.69 19.57
C HIS A 292 6.81 -11.17 20.92
N ARG A 293 5.49 -11.02 21.08
CA ARG A 293 4.86 -10.73 22.38
C ARG A 293 5.09 -11.86 23.38
N ILE A 294 4.95 -13.12 22.96
CA ILE A 294 5.21 -14.29 23.79
C ILE A 294 6.69 -14.34 24.21
N ALA A 295 7.62 -14.10 23.28
CA ALA A 295 9.05 -14.08 23.58
C ALA A 295 9.41 -12.96 24.57
N GLU A 296 8.94 -11.73 24.32
CA GLU A 296 9.18 -10.59 25.20
C GLU A 296 8.61 -10.80 26.61
N VAL A 297 7.43 -11.38 26.70
CA VAL A 297 6.80 -11.70 27.99
C VAL A 297 7.60 -12.76 28.74
N ARG A 298 8.08 -13.80 28.07
CA ARG A 298 8.90 -14.86 28.69
C ARG A 298 10.32 -14.39 29.02
N GLU A 299 10.87 -13.40 28.34
CA GLU A 299 12.25 -12.97 28.57
C GLU A 299 12.34 -11.79 29.54
N LYS A 300 11.38 -10.86 29.50
CA LYS A 300 11.52 -9.56 30.16
C LYS A 300 10.50 -9.31 31.27
N LEU A 301 9.28 -9.84 31.15
CA LEU A 301 8.17 -9.47 32.06
C LEU A 301 7.85 -10.58 33.07
N TYR A 302 7.68 -11.81 32.59
CA TYR A 302 7.31 -12.97 33.38
C TYR A 302 8.17 -14.20 33.02
N PRO A 303 9.45 -14.24 33.43
CA PRO A 303 10.37 -15.32 33.08
C PRO A 303 9.98 -16.71 33.60
N LYS A 304 9.15 -16.75 34.64
CA LYS A 304 8.56 -17.98 35.18
C LYS A 304 7.11 -18.20 34.74
N GLY A 305 6.61 -17.38 33.82
CA GLY A 305 5.26 -17.50 33.28
C GLY A 305 5.12 -18.65 32.30
N SER A 306 3.91 -19.16 32.13
CA SER A 306 3.64 -20.30 31.24
C SER A 306 2.30 -20.18 30.51
N PHE A 307 2.29 -20.61 29.26
CA PHE A 307 1.08 -20.77 28.45
C PHE A 307 0.64 -22.23 28.51
N GLN A 308 -0.63 -22.46 28.79
CA GLN A 308 -1.20 -23.80 28.96
C GLN A 308 -2.63 -23.82 28.41
N PRO A 309 -3.19 -25.00 28.09
CA PRO A 309 -4.63 -25.13 27.92
C PRO A 309 -5.34 -24.77 29.24
N ALA A 310 -6.46 -24.06 29.15
CA ALA A 310 -7.28 -23.72 30.32
C ALA A 310 -7.96 -24.98 30.91
N VAL A 311 -8.21 -25.98 30.08
CA VAL A 311 -8.72 -27.30 30.48
C VAL A 311 -7.73 -28.37 30.01
N ARG A 312 -6.92 -28.89 30.93
CA ARG A 312 -5.79 -29.79 30.59
C ARG A 312 -6.23 -31.13 30.00
N ASP A 313 -7.33 -31.68 30.50
CA ASP A 313 -7.81 -33.01 30.07
C ASP A 313 -8.60 -32.96 28.75
N ARG A 314 -9.02 -31.75 28.34
CA ARG A 314 -9.76 -31.52 27.10
C ARG A 314 -9.46 -30.10 26.57
N PRO A 315 -8.30 -29.89 25.93
CA PRO A 315 -7.82 -28.56 25.54
C PRO A 315 -8.67 -27.90 24.42
N TYR A 316 -9.42 -28.69 23.66
CA TYR A 316 -10.36 -28.21 22.67
C TYR A 316 -11.67 -29.03 22.66
N SER A 317 -12.74 -28.42 22.16
CA SER A 317 -13.99 -29.09 21.83
C SER A 317 -14.39 -28.81 20.38
N ILE A 318 -15.31 -29.60 19.84
CA ILE A 318 -15.96 -29.33 18.57
C ILE A 318 -17.45 -29.24 18.85
N GLU A 319 -18.03 -28.08 18.59
CA GLU A 319 -19.45 -27.80 18.78
C GLU A 319 -20.12 -27.60 17.42
N VAL A 320 -21.35 -28.09 17.26
CA VAL A 320 -22.13 -27.86 16.02
C VAL A 320 -23.21 -26.84 16.32
N ILE A 321 -23.15 -25.69 15.64
CA ILE A 321 -24.11 -24.59 15.78
C ILE A 321 -24.66 -24.31 14.38
N ASP A 322 -25.98 -24.38 14.23
CA ASP A 322 -26.70 -24.20 12.96
C ASP A 322 -26.12 -25.06 11.81
N GLY A 323 -25.80 -26.32 12.10
CA GLY A 323 -25.25 -27.27 11.13
C GLY A 323 -23.78 -27.03 10.76
N GLN A 324 -23.13 -26.01 11.30
CA GLN A 324 -21.71 -25.73 11.12
C GLN A 324 -20.92 -26.19 12.36
N ALA A 325 -19.88 -27.02 12.15
CA ALA A 325 -18.96 -27.41 13.21
C ALA A 325 -17.92 -26.32 13.48
N TYR A 326 -17.63 -26.10 14.75
CA TYR A 326 -16.67 -25.13 15.26
C TYR A 326 -15.72 -25.82 16.25
N LEU A 327 -14.43 -25.78 15.96
CA LEU A 327 -13.38 -26.17 16.90
C LEU A 327 -13.13 -25.01 17.85
N ILE A 328 -13.26 -25.22 19.15
CA ILE A 328 -13.10 -24.21 20.19
C ILE A 328 -11.90 -24.58 21.05
N TYR A 329 -10.98 -23.64 21.26
CA TYR A 329 -9.82 -23.81 22.14
C TYR A 329 -9.82 -22.75 23.24
N ALA A 330 -9.55 -23.17 24.48
CA ALA A 330 -9.42 -22.28 25.64
C ALA A 330 -8.02 -22.38 26.22
N ALA A 331 -7.35 -21.24 26.36
CA ALA A 331 -5.99 -21.14 26.84
C ALA A 331 -5.87 -20.28 28.09
N ALA A 332 -4.85 -20.56 28.89
CA ALA A 332 -4.48 -19.84 30.09
C ALA A 332 -3.03 -19.36 30.01
N PHE A 333 -2.79 -18.11 30.42
CA PHE A 333 -1.45 -17.60 30.66
C PHE A 333 -1.27 -17.27 32.14
N TYR A 334 -0.36 -18.00 32.76
CA TYR A 334 0.04 -17.84 34.16
C TYR A 334 1.27 -16.95 34.22
N ARG A 335 1.23 -15.88 35.01
CA ARG A 335 2.38 -14.96 35.18
C ARG A 335 3.49 -15.57 36.04
N THR A 336 3.11 -16.45 36.96
CA THR A 336 4.01 -17.21 37.84
C THR A 336 3.45 -18.63 38.03
N PRO A 337 4.24 -19.59 38.54
CA PRO A 337 3.75 -20.95 38.81
C PRO A 337 2.58 -21.03 39.80
N ASP A 338 2.49 -20.05 40.71
CA ASP A 338 1.47 -19.97 41.76
C ASP A 338 0.35 -18.95 41.42
N ASP A 339 0.20 -18.55 40.15
CA ASP A 339 -0.84 -17.60 39.73
C ASP A 339 -2.23 -18.25 39.79
N GLU A 340 -2.98 -17.97 40.86
CA GLU A 340 -4.35 -18.45 41.06
C GLU A 340 -5.37 -17.80 40.10
N ARG A 341 -4.98 -16.74 39.38
CA ARG A 341 -5.86 -15.97 38.47
C ARG A 341 -5.15 -15.71 37.13
N PRO A 342 -4.90 -16.76 36.32
CA PRO A 342 -4.31 -16.61 35.00
C PRO A 342 -5.23 -15.82 34.07
N GLY A 343 -4.66 -15.20 33.04
CA GLY A 343 -5.47 -14.67 31.95
C GLY A 343 -6.04 -15.80 31.13
N ILE A 344 -7.36 -15.78 30.91
CA ILE A 344 -8.05 -16.80 30.10
C ILE A 344 -8.41 -16.20 28.74
N GLY A 345 -8.05 -16.92 27.68
CA GLY A 345 -8.36 -16.57 26.30
C GLY A 345 -9.04 -17.72 25.59
N MET A 346 -10.03 -17.41 24.76
CA MET A 346 -10.75 -18.40 23.96
C MET A 346 -10.75 -17.98 22.49
N ALA A 347 -10.64 -18.96 21.60
CA ALA A 347 -10.80 -18.77 20.16
C ALA A 347 -11.51 -19.98 19.55
N TRP A 348 -12.10 -19.80 18.37
CA TRP A 348 -12.77 -20.87 17.66
C TRP A 348 -12.55 -20.76 16.15
N GLU A 349 -12.57 -21.91 15.46
CA GLU A 349 -12.36 -22.03 14.02
C GLU A 349 -13.42 -22.94 13.40
N LYS A 350 -13.87 -22.65 12.17
CA LYS A 350 -14.84 -23.50 11.45
C LYS A 350 -14.17 -24.78 10.96
N VAL A 351 -14.88 -25.91 11.08
CA VAL A 351 -14.44 -27.21 10.58
C VAL A 351 -15.43 -27.73 9.52
N PRO A 352 -14.97 -28.12 8.32
CA PRO A 352 -13.62 -27.88 7.80
C PRO A 352 -13.38 -26.39 7.52
N GLY A 353 -12.12 -25.97 7.56
CA GLY A 353 -11.68 -24.66 7.15
C GLY A 353 -12.11 -24.36 5.71
N GLN A 354 -12.47 -23.10 5.47
CA GLN A 354 -13.09 -22.65 4.23
C GLN A 354 -12.09 -22.24 3.14
N THR A 355 -10.79 -22.15 3.48
CA THR A 355 -9.72 -21.82 2.52
C THR A 355 -8.68 -22.94 2.48
N PRO A 356 -7.88 -23.06 1.40
CA PRO A 356 -6.75 -23.99 1.36
C PRO A 356 -5.73 -23.81 2.49
N TYR A 357 -5.71 -22.63 3.13
CA TYR A 357 -4.78 -22.29 4.21
C TYR A 357 -5.33 -22.61 5.60
N THR A 358 -6.65 -22.53 5.80
CA THR A 358 -7.29 -22.85 7.09
C THR A 358 -7.74 -24.30 7.19
N ARG A 359 -8.02 -24.94 6.05
CA ARG A 359 -8.41 -26.35 5.99
C ARG A 359 -7.25 -27.25 6.44
N GLY A 360 -7.46 -27.99 7.52
CA GLY A 360 -6.45 -28.87 8.12
C GLY A 360 -5.51 -28.21 9.14
N SER A 361 -5.70 -26.91 9.40
CA SER A 361 -4.91 -26.12 10.37
C SER A 361 -5.77 -25.49 11.47
N GLU A 362 -7.03 -25.91 11.60
CA GLU A 362 -8.05 -25.27 12.45
C GLU A 362 -7.66 -25.26 13.93
N LEU A 363 -7.08 -26.37 14.41
CA LEU A 363 -6.66 -26.49 15.81
C LEU A 363 -5.47 -25.58 16.13
N GLN A 364 -4.47 -25.53 15.24
CA GLN A 364 -3.27 -24.70 15.39
C GLN A 364 -3.61 -23.21 15.37
N ASN A 365 -4.57 -22.81 14.52
CA ASN A 365 -5.05 -21.43 14.43
C ASN A 365 -5.86 -21.02 15.67
N ALA A 366 -6.74 -21.90 16.16
CA ALA A 366 -7.50 -21.66 17.38
C ALA A 366 -6.59 -21.55 18.61
N GLU A 367 -5.60 -22.45 18.76
CA GLU A 367 -4.68 -22.47 19.90
C GLU A 367 -3.82 -21.20 19.98
N THR A 368 -3.18 -20.82 18.88
CA THR A 368 -2.31 -19.63 18.82
C THR A 368 -3.09 -18.34 19.06
N SER A 369 -4.31 -18.24 18.54
CA SER A 369 -5.22 -17.12 18.78
C SER A 369 -5.68 -17.06 20.24
N ALA A 370 -5.98 -18.21 20.86
CA ALA A 370 -6.36 -18.29 22.26
C ALA A 370 -5.22 -17.87 23.20
N TRP A 371 -3.96 -18.23 22.91
CA TRP A 371 -2.79 -17.76 23.69
C TRP A 371 -2.60 -16.25 23.61
N GLY A 372 -2.78 -15.65 22.44
CA GLY A 372 -2.74 -14.20 22.29
C GLY A 372 -3.79 -13.49 23.17
N ARG A 373 -5.00 -14.05 23.25
CA ARG A 373 -6.11 -13.54 24.06
C ARG A 373 -5.87 -13.72 25.56
N ALA A 374 -5.33 -14.88 25.96
CA ALA A 374 -4.97 -15.17 27.34
C ALA A 374 -3.90 -14.20 27.86
N LEU A 375 -2.93 -13.87 27.01
CA LEU A 375 -1.89 -12.90 27.32
C LEU A 375 -2.48 -11.50 27.55
N VAL A 376 -3.38 -11.05 26.67
CA VAL A 376 -4.07 -9.76 26.83
C VAL A 376 -4.85 -9.72 28.14
N ALA A 377 -5.59 -10.79 28.45
CA ALA A 377 -6.37 -10.88 29.69
C ALA A 377 -5.50 -10.83 30.96
N ALA A 378 -4.31 -11.45 30.95
CA ALA A 378 -3.43 -11.49 32.13
C ALA A 378 -2.70 -10.18 32.41
N LEU A 379 -2.39 -9.40 31.36
CA LEU A 379 -1.55 -8.22 31.46
C LEU A 379 -2.33 -6.93 31.73
N ALA A 380 -3.67 -6.99 31.77
CA ALA A 380 -4.56 -5.82 31.92
C ALA A 380 -4.14 -4.64 31.03
N ALA A 381 -3.58 -4.93 29.86
CA ALA A 381 -3.12 -3.92 28.93
C ALA A 381 -4.36 -3.38 28.21
N ASP A 382 -4.65 -2.09 28.38
CA ASP A 382 -5.58 -1.35 27.51
C ASP A 382 -5.13 -1.54 26.06
N THR A 383 -5.74 -2.49 25.36
CA THR A 383 -5.37 -2.81 23.99
C THR A 383 -5.83 -1.67 23.08
N LYS A 384 -4.89 -0.81 22.68
CA LYS A 384 -5.10 0.24 21.66
C LYS A 384 -5.45 -0.29 20.25
N LYS A 385 -5.47 -1.61 20.02
CA LYS A 385 -5.99 -2.26 18.80
C LYS A 385 -6.59 -3.60 19.20
N GLY A 386 -7.75 -3.94 18.65
CA GLY A 386 -8.67 -4.98 19.14
C GLY A 386 -8.07 -6.38 19.37
N VAL A 387 -8.82 -7.18 20.12
CA VAL A 387 -8.47 -8.49 20.67
C VAL A 387 -8.34 -9.60 19.59
N ALA A 388 -8.66 -9.30 18.33
CA ALA A 388 -8.67 -10.26 17.23
C ALA A 388 -7.30 -10.40 16.55
N SER A 389 -6.90 -11.64 16.24
CA SER A 389 -5.67 -11.89 15.46
C SER A 389 -5.83 -11.40 14.01
N ALA A 390 -4.72 -11.17 13.30
CA ALA A 390 -4.77 -10.75 11.90
C ALA A 390 -5.52 -11.77 11.01
N ASP A 391 -5.44 -13.06 11.34
CA ASP A 391 -6.18 -14.13 10.66
C ASP A 391 -7.67 -14.11 10.99
N GLU A 392 -8.05 -13.71 12.20
CA GLU A 392 -9.45 -13.58 12.62
C GLU A 392 -10.14 -12.35 11.99
N ILE A 393 -9.40 -11.25 11.81
CA ILE A 393 -9.86 -10.06 11.08
C ILE A 393 -9.97 -10.38 9.58
N ARG A 394 -8.99 -11.10 9.02
CA ARG A 394 -9.02 -11.59 7.63
C ARG A 394 -10.19 -12.55 7.40
N ASN A 395 -10.49 -13.45 8.33
CA ASN A 395 -11.63 -14.37 8.25
C ASN A 395 -12.98 -13.63 8.39
N ARG A 396 -13.09 -12.62 9.26
CA ARG A 396 -14.29 -11.77 9.36
C ARG A 396 -14.53 -10.91 8.12
N ALA A 397 -13.46 -10.40 7.49
CA ALA A 397 -13.56 -9.67 6.22
C ALA A 397 -14.04 -10.57 5.07
N ILE A 398 -13.66 -11.86 5.08
CA ILE A 398 -14.18 -12.87 4.13
C ILE A 398 -15.68 -13.16 4.38
N PHE A 399 -16.18 -13.05 5.62
CA PHE A 399 -17.61 -13.20 5.91
C PHE A 399 -18.45 -11.98 5.51
N ALA A 400 -17.88 -10.76 5.49
CA ALA A 400 -18.58 -9.58 5.00
C ALA A 400 -18.86 -9.65 3.48
N ALA A 401 -18.11 -10.45 2.73
CA ALA A 401 -18.38 -10.73 1.31
C ALA A 401 -19.57 -11.69 1.09
N LYS A 402 -20.18 -12.23 2.16
CA LYS A 402 -21.28 -13.21 2.08
C LYS A 402 -22.68 -12.60 2.14
N ASP A 403 -22.78 -11.29 2.33
CA ASP A 403 -24.03 -10.51 2.27
C ASP A 403 -24.20 -9.80 0.91
N LEU A 404 -23.59 -10.31 -0.15
CA LEU A 404 -23.82 -9.79 -1.51
C LEU A 404 -25.20 -10.20 -2.00
N ASP A 405 -25.92 -9.23 -2.55
CA ASP A 405 -27.23 -9.45 -3.15
C ASP A 405 -27.13 -10.55 -4.24
N PRO A 406 -28.15 -11.42 -4.41
CA PRO A 406 -28.15 -12.43 -5.46
C PRO A 406 -27.81 -11.92 -6.86
N ALA A 407 -28.14 -10.66 -7.17
CA ALA A 407 -27.77 -10.00 -8.41
C ALA A 407 -26.26 -9.68 -8.49
N ASP A 408 -25.63 -9.27 -7.38
CA ASP A 408 -24.18 -9.03 -7.30
C ASP A 408 -23.38 -10.31 -7.50
N LEU A 409 -23.85 -11.42 -6.91
CA LEU A 409 -23.24 -12.74 -7.09
C LEU A 409 -23.34 -13.20 -8.55
N ALA A 410 -24.51 -13.03 -9.17
CA ALA A 410 -24.71 -13.38 -10.58
C ALA A 410 -23.86 -12.49 -11.51
N ARG A 411 -23.72 -11.19 -11.22
CA ARG A 411 -22.82 -10.30 -11.97
C ARG A 411 -21.36 -10.72 -11.85
N ALA A 412 -20.90 -11.03 -10.64
CA ALA A 412 -19.52 -11.48 -10.41
C ALA A 412 -19.23 -12.82 -11.13
N GLU A 413 -20.19 -13.74 -11.14
CA GLU A 413 -20.10 -15.01 -11.87
C GLU A 413 -20.03 -14.79 -13.38
N LEU A 414 -20.91 -13.94 -13.93
CA LEU A 414 -20.91 -13.57 -15.34
C LEU A 414 -19.56 -12.97 -15.76
N ILE A 415 -19.06 -11.98 -15.02
CA ILE A 415 -17.77 -11.32 -15.29
C ILE A 415 -16.62 -12.32 -15.23
N GLY A 416 -16.58 -13.16 -14.19
CA GLY A 416 -15.53 -14.18 -14.06
C GLY A 416 -15.55 -15.19 -15.20
N MET A 417 -16.73 -15.57 -15.70
CA MET A 417 -16.88 -16.47 -16.83
C MET A 417 -16.43 -15.83 -18.15
N LEU A 418 -16.83 -14.58 -18.43
CA LEU A 418 -16.45 -13.85 -19.65
C LEU A 418 -14.92 -13.71 -19.72
N ASN A 419 -14.28 -13.33 -18.61
CA ASN A 419 -12.82 -13.21 -18.51
C ASN A 419 -12.11 -14.53 -18.77
N ARG A 420 -12.59 -15.66 -18.21
CA ARG A 420 -12.00 -16.99 -18.45
C ARG A 420 -12.11 -17.44 -19.89
N LYS A 421 -13.14 -17.00 -20.60
CA LYS A 421 -13.40 -17.38 -21.99
C LYS A 421 -12.88 -16.37 -23.01
N GLY A 422 -12.32 -15.24 -22.56
CA GLY A 422 -11.86 -14.16 -23.44
C GLY A 422 -13.01 -13.52 -24.23
N ILE A 423 -14.23 -13.54 -23.69
CA ILE A 423 -15.42 -12.95 -24.33
C ILE A 423 -15.49 -11.47 -23.93
N ASP A 424 -15.73 -10.60 -24.90
CA ASP A 424 -15.83 -9.16 -24.65
C ASP A 424 -17.06 -8.83 -23.79
N GLY A 425 -16.87 -7.98 -22.78
CA GLY A 425 -17.95 -7.58 -21.88
C GLY A 425 -19.01 -6.71 -22.54
N GLY A 426 -18.68 -6.02 -23.63
CA GLY A 426 -19.61 -5.26 -24.46
C GLY A 426 -20.58 -6.16 -25.22
N GLU A 427 -20.10 -7.33 -25.68
CA GLU A 427 -20.94 -8.36 -26.32
C GLU A 427 -22.00 -8.89 -25.34
N ALA A 428 -21.61 -9.19 -24.11
CA ALA A 428 -22.53 -9.64 -23.07
C ALA A 428 -23.53 -8.56 -22.64
N ALA A 429 -23.10 -7.30 -22.59
CA ALA A 429 -23.97 -6.17 -22.28
C ALA A 429 -24.99 -5.90 -23.39
N ALA A 430 -24.57 -5.95 -24.66
CA ALA A 430 -25.46 -5.80 -25.81
C ALA A 430 -26.51 -6.90 -25.84
N TRP A 431 -26.08 -8.16 -25.66
CA TRP A 431 -26.98 -9.30 -25.59
C TRP A 431 -27.99 -9.18 -24.46
N PHE A 432 -27.54 -8.80 -23.24
CA PHE A 432 -28.42 -8.60 -22.09
C PHE A 432 -29.49 -7.53 -22.38
N THR A 433 -29.10 -6.37 -22.91
CA THR A 433 -30.03 -5.28 -23.21
C THR A 433 -31.01 -5.63 -24.32
N GLU A 434 -30.59 -6.43 -25.31
CA GLU A 434 -31.48 -6.92 -26.38
C GLU A 434 -32.53 -7.92 -25.87
N HIS A 435 -32.13 -8.85 -25.00
CA HIS A 435 -33.00 -9.94 -24.55
C HIS A 435 -33.80 -9.61 -23.28
N TYR A 436 -33.32 -8.66 -22.48
CA TYR A 436 -33.92 -8.24 -21.21
C TYR A 436 -34.02 -6.70 -21.11
N PRO A 437 -34.73 -6.02 -22.02
CA PRO A 437 -34.79 -4.56 -22.07
C PRO A 437 -35.43 -3.95 -20.82
N GLU A 438 -36.38 -4.65 -20.20
CA GLU A 438 -37.06 -4.22 -18.97
C GLU A 438 -36.20 -4.41 -17.71
N SER A 439 -35.17 -5.27 -17.78
CA SER A 439 -34.24 -5.54 -16.68
C SER A 439 -33.10 -4.52 -16.64
N GLY A 440 -33.11 -3.52 -17.53
CA GLY A 440 -32.18 -2.41 -17.56
C GLY A 440 -30.80 -2.80 -18.07
N ASN A 441 -29.76 -2.37 -17.36
CA ASN A 441 -28.37 -2.60 -17.77
C ASN A 441 -27.76 -3.77 -16.99
N VAL A 442 -27.03 -4.67 -17.66
CA VAL A 442 -26.34 -5.81 -17.02
C VAL A 442 -25.47 -5.42 -15.81
N ARG A 443 -24.95 -4.18 -15.77
CA ARG A 443 -24.11 -3.65 -14.69
C ARG A 443 -24.88 -3.26 -13.43
N THR A 444 -26.15 -2.88 -13.57
CA THR A 444 -26.97 -2.34 -12.47
C THR A 444 -28.26 -3.12 -12.26
N SER A 445 -28.56 -4.09 -13.12
CA SER A 445 -29.76 -4.92 -13.05
C SER A 445 -29.82 -5.71 -11.75
N MET A 446 -30.92 -5.57 -11.01
CA MET A 446 -31.21 -6.42 -9.85
C MET A 446 -31.97 -7.70 -10.26
N ASP A 447 -32.22 -7.87 -11.55
CA ASP A 447 -32.91 -9.03 -12.11
C ASP A 447 -31.94 -10.22 -12.20
N THR A 448 -31.96 -11.02 -11.14
CA THR A 448 -31.08 -12.19 -11.02
C THR A 448 -31.39 -13.26 -12.08
N GLU A 449 -32.63 -13.33 -12.59
CA GLU A 449 -33.02 -14.30 -13.60
C GLU A 449 -32.43 -13.92 -14.97
N ALA A 450 -32.55 -12.64 -15.36
CA ALA A 450 -31.92 -12.10 -16.56
C ALA A 450 -30.37 -12.26 -16.53
N LEU A 451 -29.76 -11.99 -15.38
CA LEU A 451 -28.31 -12.16 -15.19
C LEU A 451 -27.89 -13.62 -15.35
N ARG A 452 -28.64 -14.57 -14.77
CA ARG A 452 -28.34 -16.00 -14.90
C ARG A 452 -28.60 -16.55 -16.30
N ALA A 453 -29.62 -16.06 -16.99
CA ALA A 453 -29.85 -16.43 -18.39
C ALA A 453 -28.73 -15.93 -19.31
N THR A 454 -28.15 -14.76 -19.00
CA THR A 454 -26.97 -14.23 -19.68
C THR A 454 -25.74 -15.11 -19.43
N ILE A 455 -25.53 -15.56 -18.18
CA ILE A 455 -24.49 -16.56 -17.87
C ILE A 455 -24.72 -17.83 -18.69
N ALA A 456 -25.96 -18.34 -18.73
CA ALA A 456 -26.29 -19.56 -19.46
C ALA A 456 -25.97 -19.45 -20.96
N HIS A 457 -26.32 -18.32 -21.58
CA HIS A 457 -26.02 -18.04 -23.00
C HIS A 457 -24.52 -18.11 -23.30
N PHE A 458 -23.70 -17.33 -22.57
CA PHE A 458 -22.25 -17.27 -22.80
C PHE A 458 -21.48 -18.46 -22.19
N SER A 459 -22.15 -19.28 -21.37
CA SER A 459 -21.58 -20.54 -20.86
C SER A 459 -21.55 -21.65 -21.92
N GLY A 460 -22.29 -21.52 -23.03
CA GLY A 460 -22.30 -22.46 -24.15
C GLY A 460 -23.30 -23.61 -24.00
N GLY A 461 -24.34 -23.44 -23.18
CA GLY A 461 -25.41 -24.42 -23.02
C GLY A 461 -26.61 -24.10 -23.92
N GLY A 462 -26.66 -24.69 -25.11
CA GLY A 462 -27.93 -24.82 -25.82
C GLY A 462 -28.81 -25.89 -25.16
N SER A 463 -30.09 -25.61 -25.00
CA SER A 463 -31.11 -26.65 -25.15
C SER A 463 -32.03 -26.26 -26.28
N ALA A 464 -32.26 -27.24 -27.16
CA ALA A 464 -33.30 -27.28 -28.17
C ALA A 464 -34.71 -27.08 -27.59
#